data_AF-A0A1B7MIC9-F1
#
_entry.id   AF-A0A1B7MIC9-F1
#
_cell.length_a   1.000
_cell.length_b   1.000
_cell.length_c   1.000
_cell.angle_alpha   90.00
_cell.angle_beta   90.00
_cell.angle_gamma   90.00
#
_symmetry.space_group_name_H-M   'P 1'
#
loop_
_entity.id
_entity.type
_entity.pdbx_description
1 polymer ?
#
loop_
_entity_poly.entity_id
_entity_poly.type
_entity_poly.pdbx_seq_one_letter_code
_entity_poly.pdbx_strand_id
1 'polypeptide(L)'
;DPGFVAFFSKLSKKSPETGTIRLFDRTDYYSVHGPDAHYIATHVFRTNSVLKYLGAGGKASGLPNVTLSHTLAHSFLRDALTSKQLRVEIWVPAPGQGRKAS
;
A
#
# COMPACT_ATOMS: atom_id res chain seq x y z
N ASP A 1 -4.06 -11.33 -7.07
CA ASP A 1 -4.98 -11.97 -6.13
C ASP A 1 -6.36 -11.32 -6.18
N PRO A 2 -7.34 -11.93 -6.87
CA PRO A 2 -8.72 -11.43 -6.93
C PRO A 2 -9.39 -11.31 -5.55
N GLY A 3 -9.05 -12.19 -4.60
CA GLY A 3 -9.60 -12.17 -3.25
C GLY A 3 -9.18 -10.93 -2.49
N PHE A 4 -7.90 -10.56 -2.59
CA PHE A 4 -7.40 -9.32 -1.98
C PHE A 4 -8.04 -8.06 -2.57
N VAL A 5 -8.23 -7.98 -3.90
CA VAL A 5 -8.87 -6.81 -4.54
C VAL A 5 -10.31 -6.64 -4.05
N ALA A 6 -11.07 -7.73 -3.93
CA ALA A 6 -12.43 -7.71 -3.40
C ALA A 6 -12.50 -7.41 -1.90
N PHE A 7 -11.48 -7.79 -1.13
CA PHE A 7 -11.35 -7.37 0.27
C PHE A 7 -11.04 -5.88 0.38
N PHE A 8 -10.06 -5.39 -0.38
CA PHE A 8 -9.63 -4.00 -0.36
C PHE A 8 -10.76 -3.04 -0.74
N SER A 9 -11.59 -3.40 -1.72
CA SER A 9 -12.73 -2.58 -2.15
C SER A 9 -13.83 -2.42 -1.09
N LYS A 10 -13.90 -3.33 -0.10
CA LYS A 10 -14.83 -3.27 1.03
C LYS A 10 -14.31 -2.43 2.19
N LEU A 11 -13.02 -2.11 2.22
CA LEU A 11 -12.46 -1.25 3.26
C LEU A 11 -13.00 0.17 3.10
N SER A 12 -13.10 0.89 4.21
CA SER A 12 -13.49 2.30 4.16
C SER A 12 -12.53 3.08 3.27
N LYS A 13 -13.10 3.94 2.42
CA LYS A 13 -12.35 4.86 1.56
C LYS A 13 -11.53 5.77 2.46
N LYS A 14 -10.22 5.59 2.42
CA LYS A 14 -9.22 6.44 3.05
C LYS A 14 -8.26 6.89 1.95
N SER A 15 -7.62 8.02 2.18
CA SER A 15 -6.54 8.49 1.33
C SER A 15 -5.58 9.36 2.14
N PRO A 16 -4.38 9.63 1.61
CA PRO A 16 -3.46 10.55 2.26
C PRO A 16 -4.06 11.95 2.43
N GLU A 17 -5.05 12.34 1.61
CA GLU A 17 -5.78 13.61 1.73
C GLU A 17 -6.61 13.66 3.03
N THR A 18 -7.10 12.50 3.48
CA THR A 18 -7.77 12.34 4.79
C THR A 18 -6.78 12.13 5.94
N GLY A 19 -5.48 12.15 5.65
CA GLY A 19 -4.40 12.07 6.63
C GLY A 19 -4.08 10.66 7.13
N THR A 20 -4.53 9.58 6.47
CA THR A 20 -4.22 8.20 6.89
C THR A 20 -3.70 7.38 5.72
N ILE A 21 -2.56 6.70 5.91
CA ILE A 21 -1.94 5.80 4.93
C ILE A 21 -1.98 4.36 5.45
N ARG A 22 -2.38 3.43 4.57
CA ARG A 22 -2.50 2.01 4.90
C ARG A 22 -1.35 1.20 4.31
N LEU A 23 -0.60 0.56 5.18
CA LEU A 23 0.42 -0.44 4.84
C LEU A 23 -0.14 -1.83 5.11
N PHE A 24 0.15 -2.78 4.24
CA PHE A 24 -0.19 -4.18 4.44
C PHE A 24 1.08 -4.99 4.57
N ASP A 25 1.27 -5.60 5.73
CA ASP A 25 2.41 -6.47 6.01
C ASP A 25 2.30 -7.76 5.18
N ARG A 26 3.39 -8.12 4.51
CA ARG A 26 3.56 -9.33 3.72
C ARG A 26 4.72 -10.18 4.22
N THR A 27 5.09 -10.00 5.50
CA THR A 27 6.24 -10.62 6.17
C THR A 27 7.58 -10.05 5.70
N ASP A 28 7.89 -10.18 4.41
CA ASP A 28 9.19 -9.79 3.85
C ASP A 28 9.22 -8.33 3.38
N TYR A 29 8.05 -7.74 3.18
CA TYR A 29 7.87 -6.39 2.67
C TYR A 29 6.50 -5.82 3.07
N TYR A 30 6.31 -4.53 2.87
CA TYR A 30 5.00 -3.89 2.94
C TYR A 30 4.44 -3.66 1.55
N SER A 31 3.14 -3.88 1.38
CA SER A 31 2.41 -3.51 0.17
C SER A 31 1.46 -2.36 0.46
N VAL A 32 1.32 -1.47 -0.51
CA VAL A 32 0.50 -0.25 -0.43
C VAL A 32 -0.36 -0.19 -1.68
N HIS A 33 -1.64 0.15 -1.54
CA HIS A 33 -2.62 -0.01 -2.63
C HIS A 33 -3.47 1.25 -2.85
N GLY A 34 -3.97 1.42 -4.07
CA GLY A 34 -4.93 2.48 -4.41
C GLY A 34 -4.33 3.90 -4.35
N PRO A 35 -5.02 4.88 -3.74
CA PRO A 35 -4.51 6.24 -3.58
C PRO A 35 -3.20 6.31 -2.78
N ASP A 36 -3.07 5.47 -1.75
CA ASP A 36 -1.87 5.40 -0.92
C ASP A 36 -0.65 4.96 -1.74
N ALA A 37 -0.85 4.05 -2.70
CA ALA A 37 0.22 3.60 -3.61
C ALA A 37 0.78 4.76 -4.44
N HIS A 38 -0.08 5.61 -4.99
CA HIS A 38 0.33 6.81 -5.74
C HIS A 38 1.09 7.81 -4.88
N TYR A 39 0.65 7.97 -3.63
CA TYR A 39 1.31 8.84 -2.68
C TYR A 39 2.72 8.35 -2.37
N ILE A 40 2.88 7.06 -2.07
CA ILE A 40 4.20 6.46 -1.83
C ILE A 40 5.08 6.57 -3.08
N ALA A 41 4.54 6.29 -4.27
CA ALA A 41 5.27 6.43 -5.52
C ALA A 41 5.83 7.86 -5.71
N THR A 42 5.00 8.87 -5.43
CA THR A 42 5.38 10.28 -5.57
C THR A 42 6.32 10.77 -4.47
N HIS A 43 6.09 10.38 -3.21
CA HIS A 43 6.78 10.97 -2.06
C HIS A 43 8.00 10.17 -1.58
N VAL A 44 8.02 8.86 -1.80
CA VAL A 44 9.12 7.98 -1.40
C VAL A 44 10.00 7.67 -2.60
N PHE A 45 9.41 7.18 -3.69
CA PHE A 45 10.18 6.76 -4.88
C PHE A 45 10.44 7.89 -5.88
N ARG A 46 9.73 9.02 -5.75
CA ARG A 46 9.81 10.19 -6.66
C ARG A 46 9.47 9.87 -8.12
N THR A 47 8.75 8.77 -8.36
CA THR A 47 8.32 8.37 -9.70
C THR A 47 7.08 7.47 -9.61
N ASN A 48 6.17 7.61 -10.57
CA ASN A 48 5.02 6.72 -10.72
C ASN A 48 5.36 5.42 -11.47
N SER A 49 6.57 5.26 -12.01
CA SER A 49 6.98 4.05 -12.73
C SER A 49 7.07 2.80 -11.85
N VAL A 50 7.14 2.97 -10.53
CA VAL A 50 7.13 1.85 -9.57
C VAL A 50 5.73 1.26 -9.35
N LEU A 51 4.68 1.92 -9.83
CA LEU A 51 3.31 1.43 -9.69
C LEU A 51 3.10 0.18 -10.55
N LYS A 52 2.71 -0.90 -9.88
CA LYS A 52 2.14 -2.09 -10.50
C LYS A 52 0.63 -2.07 -10.35
N TYR A 53 -0.07 -2.93 -11.08
CA TYR A 53 -1.53 -3.00 -11.04
C TYR A 53 -1.99 -4.44 -10.79
N LEU A 54 -2.83 -4.63 -9.78
CA LEU A 54 -3.40 -5.93 -9.41
C LEU A 54 -4.79 -6.11 -10.03
N GLY A 55 -5.08 -7.33 -10.50
CA GLY A 55 -6.37 -7.69 -11.10
C GLY A 55 -6.35 -7.65 -12.63
N ALA A 56 -7.46 -8.07 -13.25
CA ALA A 56 -7.57 -8.24 -14.70
C ALA A 56 -7.54 -6.92 -15.49
N GLY A 57 -7.75 -5.79 -14.81
CA GLY A 57 -7.90 -4.47 -15.43
C GLY A 57 -6.60 -3.76 -15.86
N GLY A 58 -5.44 -4.32 -15.54
CA GLY A 58 -4.15 -3.69 -15.85
C GLY A 58 -4.06 -2.23 -15.38
N LYS A 59 -3.42 -1.35 -16.18
CA LYS A 59 -3.31 0.08 -15.85
C LYS A 59 -4.64 0.83 -15.88
N ALA A 60 -5.62 0.36 -16.67
CA ALA A 60 -6.88 1.06 -16.91
C ALA A 60 -7.91 0.87 -15.77
N SER A 61 -7.95 -0.32 -15.17
CA SER A 61 -8.93 -0.65 -14.12
C SER A 61 -8.39 -1.58 -13.03
N GLY A 62 -7.09 -1.89 -13.03
CA GLY A 62 -6.43 -2.63 -11.96
C GLY A 62 -6.17 -1.77 -10.73
N LEU A 63 -6.08 -2.42 -9.57
CA LEU A 63 -5.76 -1.77 -8.30
C LEU A 63 -4.27 -1.38 -8.29
N PRO A 64 -3.93 -0.07 -8.21
CA PRO A 64 -2.54 0.38 -8.10
C PRO A 64 -1.87 -0.21 -6.86
N ASN A 65 -0.62 -0.63 -6.99
CA ASN A 65 0.15 -1.30 -5.95
C ASN A 65 1.61 -0.84 -5.97
N VAL A 66 2.18 -0.62 -4.79
CA VAL A 66 3.62 -0.43 -4.57
C VAL A 66 4.11 -1.39 -3.49
N THR A 67 5.32 -1.90 -3.69
CA THR A 67 6.04 -2.70 -2.71
C THR A 67 7.12 -1.85 -2.05
N LEU A 68 7.16 -1.85 -0.72
CA LEU A 68 8.16 -1.19 0.11
C LEU A 68 8.97 -2.24 0.85
N SER A 69 10.30 -2.16 0.75
CA SER A 69 11.17 -2.89 1.67
C SER A 69 10.99 -2.36 3.10
N HIS A 70 11.34 -3.17 4.10
CA HIS A 70 11.33 -2.74 5.51
C HIS A 70 12.13 -1.45 5.73
N THR A 71 13.30 -1.32 5.10
CA THR A 71 14.13 -0.11 5.19
C THR A 71 13.41 1.14 4.66
N LEU A 72 12.79 1.05 3.48
CA LEU A 72 12.05 2.18 2.90
C LEU A 72 10.78 2.49 3.72
N ALA A 73 10.10 1.45 4.20
CA ALA A 73 8.93 1.62 5.07
C ALA A 73 9.29 2.33 6.37
N HIS A 74 10.38 1.95 7.06
CA HIS A 74 10.82 2.64 8.28
C HIS A 74 11.18 4.10 8.04
N SER A 75 11.87 4.41 6.93
CA SER A 75 12.18 5.79 6.55
C SER A 75 10.90 6.59 6.29
N PHE A 76 9.96 6.00 5.54
CA PHE A 76 8.66 6.59 5.27
C PHE A 76 7.85 6.83 6.56
N LEU A 77 7.77 5.84 7.45
CA LEU A 77 7.04 5.94 8.72
C LEU A 77 7.55 7.08 9.58
N ARG A 78 8.88 7.25 9.66
CA ARG A 78 9.49 8.38 10.37
C ARG A 78 8.99 9.71 9.82
N ASP A 79 9.15 9.94 8.52
CA ASP A 79 8.72 11.19 7.87
C ASP A 79 7.21 11.42 7.96
N ALA A 80 6.42 10.37 7.75
CA ALA A 80 4.97 10.41 7.81
C ALA A 80 4.46 10.86 9.19
N LEU A 81 5.03 10.29 10.26
CA LEU A 81 4.60 10.56 11.63
C LEU A 81 5.17 11.88 12.18
N THR A 82 6.42 12.24 11.84
CA THR A 82 7.06 13.43 12.41
C THR A 82 6.80 14.68 11.60
N SER A 83 7.11 14.65 10.31
CA SER A 83 7.13 15.84 9.46
C SER A 83 5.73 16.13 8.91
N LYS A 84 5.01 15.08 8.52
CA LYS A 84 3.75 15.20 7.78
C LYS A 84 2.51 15.02 8.65
N GLN A 85 2.69 14.64 9.91
CA GLN A 85 1.59 14.45 10.88
C GLN A 85 0.48 13.54 10.33
N LEU A 86 0.87 12.54 9.54
CA LEU A 86 -0.03 11.53 8.99
C LEU A 86 -0.26 10.44 10.03
N ARG A 87 -1.39 9.75 9.88
CA ARG A 87 -1.71 8.52 10.61
C ARG A 87 -1.36 7.33 9.74
N VAL A 88 -0.92 6.25 10.36
CA VAL A 88 -0.58 5.01 9.63
C VAL A 88 -1.34 3.83 10.21
N GLU A 89 -1.93 3.04 9.32
CA GLU A 89 -2.56 1.75 9.65
C GLU A 89 -1.75 0.62 9.06
N ILE A 90 -1.27 -0.29 9.91
CA ILE A 90 -0.54 -1.49 9.47
C ILE A 90 -1.49 -2.69 9.60
N TRP A 91 -1.80 -3.31 8.46
CA TRP A 91 -2.67 -4.48 8.37
C TRP A 91 -1.82 -5.73 8.24
N VAL A 92 -1.99 -6.65 9.18
CA VAL A 92 -1.36 -7.97 9.15
C VAL A 92 -2.42 -8.99 8.74
N PRO A 93 -2.13 -9.89 7.78
CA PRO A 93 -3.08 -10.94 7.41
C PRO A 93 -3.36 -11.85 8.61
N ALA A 94 -4.60 -12.31 8.73
CA ALA A 94 -4.95 -13.33 9.71
C ALA A 94 -4.10 -14.60 9.48
N PRO A 95 -3.79 -15.38 10.53
CA PRO A 95 -3.06 -16.63 10.40
C PRO A 95 -3.69 -17.52 9.30
N GLY A 96 -2.88 -17.93 8.33
CA GLY A 96 -3.32 -18.75 7.17
C GLY A 96 -3.72 -17.97 5.91
N GLN A 97 -3.87 -16.64 5.94
CA GLN A 97 -4.25 -15.84 4.76
C GLN A 97 -3.06 -15.14 4.04
N GLY A 98 -1.84 -15.22 4.59
CA GLY A 98 -0.65 -14.55 4.03
C GLY A 98 0.21 -15.36 3.06
N ARG A 99 -0.05 -16.67 2.91
CA ARG A 99 0.76 -17.56 2.08
C ARG A 99 0.11 -17.77 0.71
N LYS A 100 0.31 -16.83 -0.21
CA LYS A 100 0.37 -17.08 -1.68
C LYS A 100 0.59 -15.74 -2.40
N ALA A 101 1.82 -15.27 -2.37
CA ALA A 101 2.37 -14.42 -3.42
C ALA A 101 3.55 -15.18 -4.03
N SER A 102 3.23 -16.14 -4.90
CA SER A 102 4.15 -16.74 -5.86
C SER A 102 3.85 -16.13 -7.23
#